data_AF-A0A7Y1APW8-F1
#
_entry.id   AF-A0A7Y1APW8-F1
#
_cell.length_a   1.000
_cell.length_b   1.000
_cell.length_c   1.000
_cell.angle_alpha   90.00
_cell.angle_beta   90.00
_cell.angle_gamma   90.00
#
_symmetry.space_group_name_H-M   'P 1'
#
loop_
_entity.id
_entity.type
_entity.pdbx_description
1 polymer ?
#
loop_
_entity_poly.entity_id
_entity_poly.type
_entity_poly.pdbx_seq_one_letter_code
_entity_poly.pdbx_strand_id
1 'polypeptide(L)'
;MACCRWKHPTMSLIQQIDALLPQTQCGKCGHPGCKPYAKGIAQGEAINKCPPGGEETVRALAQLLRVPVIELDPERGSAPAQVAYIREAECIGCTKCIQACPVDAILGAAKLMHSVIVDECTGCDLCVAPCPVDCIEMRPLPANVIPVVGGLAQQAGEFEARANKRQHARWRYEQRQTRLAREETTRQAARAARSQPTVAAHSRAEAEPQTHALRPSGHEAALKQAKITLAMARAQLHKSLKAFGHPPTAQQQAQLNQLGQQFELAEQALATLEKSPQPPAPKTHPQGSDLKRAKIQLALRRAELKKSINLDLPTQELAPLKEAVDRAEKLIASLTDASS
;
A
#
# COMPACT_ATOMS: atom_id res chain seq x y z
N MET A 1 -41.52 -15.00 -40.36
CA MET A 1 -40.36 -14.12 -40.12
C MET A 1 -40.56 -13.39 -38.81
N ALA A 2 -40.07 -13.95 -37.70
CA ALA A 2 -40.12 -13.28 -36.40
C ALA A 2 -38.92 -12.32 -36.31
N CYS A 3 -39.20 -11.01 -36.36
CA CYS A 3 -38.19 -9.97 -36.19
C CYS A 3 -37.72 -9.97 -34.73
N CYS A 4 -36.50 -10.43 -34.49
CA CYS A 4 -35.83 -10.33 -33.20
C CYS A 4 -35.63 -8.86 -32.84
N ARG A 5 -36.59 -8.29 -32.10
CA ARG A 5 -36.47 -6.95 -31.50
C ARG A 5 -35.42 -7.01 -30.39
N TRP A 6 -34.17 -6.74 -30.74
CA TRP A 6 -33.09 -6.52 -29.78
C TRP A 6 -33.49 -5.35 -28.87
N LYS A 7 -33.82 -5.66 -27.61
CA LYS A 7 -34.02 -4.65 -26.58
C LYS A 7 -32.64 -4.09 -26.23
N HIS A 8 -32.29 -2.92 -26.77
CA HIS A 8 -31.18 -2.14 -26.23
C HIS A 8 -31.46 -1.87 -24.75
N PRO A 9 -30.55 -2.21 -23.81
CA PRO A 9 -30.77 -1.92 -22.40
C PRO A 9 -30.82 -0.40 -22.23
N THR A 10 -31.98 0.11 -21.82
CA THR A 10 -32.15 1.52 -21.46
C THR A 10 -31.21 1.85 -20.30
N MET A 11 -30.26 2.76 -20.53
CA MET A 11 -29.35 3.25 -19.49
C MET A 11 -30.14 3.80 -18.29
N SER A 12 -29.79 3.39 -17.09
CA SER A 12 -30.36 3.94 -15.85
C SER A 12 -30.05 5.44 -15.71
N LEU A 13 -30.88 6.17 -14.97
CA LEU A 13 -30.68 7.60 -14.73
C LEU A 13 -29.28 7.89 -14.14
N ILE A 14 -28.82 7.06 -13.20
CA ILE A 14 -27.48 7.18 -12.60
C ILE A 14 -26.39 7.06 -13.67
N GLN A 15 -26.52 6.14 -14.63
CA GLN A 15 -25.55 5.98 -15.72
C GLN A 15 -25.55 7.18 -16.68
N GLN A 16 -26.71 7.78 -16.92
CA GLN A 16 -26.85 8.98 -17.75
C GLN A 16 -26.20 10.20 -17.05
N ILE A 17 -26.47 10.39 -15.75
CA ILE A 17 -25.84 11.46 -14.96
C ILE A 17 -24.32 11.26 -14.91
N ASP A 18 -23.85 10.05 -14.60
CA ASP A 18 -22.43 9.74 -14.54
C ASP A 18 -21.73 10.02 -15.87
N ALA A 19 -22.36 9.73 -17.00
CA ALA A 19 -21.81 10.03 -18.33
C ALA A 19 -21.62 11.54 -18.60
N LEU A 20 -22.37 12.42 -17.93
CA LEU A 20 -22.24 13.88 -18.07
C LEU A 20 -21.18 14.50 -17.15
N LEU A 21 -20.75 13.77 -16.12
CA LEU A 21 -19.72 14.25 -15.19
C LEU A 21 -18.34 14.27 -15.86
N PRO A 22 -17.40 15.11 -15.38
CA PRO A 22 -16.07 15.24 -15.97
C PRO A 22 -15.15 14.02 -15.73
N GLN A 23 -15.55 13.02 -14.94
CA GLN A 23 -14.79 11.77 -14.74
C GLN A 23 -13.35 11.94 -14.20
N THR A 24 -13.06 13.05 -13.51
CA THR A 24 -11.75 13.30 -12.88
C THR A 24 -11.54 12.47 -11.60
N GLN A 25 -12.61 12.03 -10.93
CA GLN A 25 -12.58 11.31 -9.66
C GLN A 25 -11.89 12.06 -8.49
N CYS A 26 -11.73 13.39 -8.60
CA CYS A 26 -10.98 14.21 -7.63
C CYS A 26 -11.65 14.38 -6.26
N GLY A 27 -12.95 14.13 -6.16
CA GLY A 27 -13.72 14.27 -4.91
C GLY A 27 -13.94 15.70 -4.39
N LYS A 28 -13.64 16.74 -5.18
CA LYS A 28 -13.88 18.16 -4.82
C LYS A 28 -15.36 18.48 -4.51
N CYS A 29 -16.29 17.68 -5.03
CA CYS A 29 -17.73 17.80 -4.72
C CYS A 29 -18.15 17.20 -3.37
N GLY A 30 -17.22 16.60 -2.60
CA GLY A 30 -17.49 15.94 -1.32
C GLY A 30 -17.83 14.45 -1.44
N HIS A 31 -17.87 13.91 -2.66
CA HIS A 31 -18.07 12.48 -2.93
C HIS A 31 -16.75 11.79 -3.28
N PRO A 32 -16.58 10.47 -3.02
CA PRO A 32 -15.32 9.77 -3.33
C PRO A 32 -15.07 9.56 -4.83
N GLY A 33 -15.99 9.96 -5.71
CA GLY A 33 -15.85 9.88 -7.16
C GLY A 33 -17.10 10.38 -7.89
N CYS A 34 -17.08 10.32 -9.22
CA CYS A 34 -18.17 10.80 -10.07
C CYS A 34 -19.44 9.95 -9.91
N LYS A 35 -19.32 8.62 -9.93
CA LYS A 35 -20.48 7.72 -9.81
C LYS A 35 -21.24 7.86 -8.47
N PRO A 36 -20.59 7.97 -7.29
CA PRO A 36 -21.28 8.31 -6.05
C PRO A 36 -22.04 9.64 -6.11
N TYR A 37 -21.43 10.68 -6.68
CA TYR A 37 -22.13 11.96 -6.87
C TYR A 37 -23.33 11.83 -7.82
N ALA A 38 -23.19 11.04 -8.89
CA ALA A 38 -24.29 10.75 -9.81
C ALA A 38 -25.47 10.04 -9.12
N LYS A 39 -25.18 9.16 -8.15
CA LYS A 39 -26.22 8.54 -7.31
C LYS A 39 -26.91 9.57 -6.41
N GLY A 40 -26.14 10.46 -5.78
CA GLY A 40 -26.69 11.54 -4.96
C GLY A 40 -27.62 12.45 -5.77
N ILE A 41 -27.19 12.87 -6.96
CA ILE A 41 -28.02 13.67 -7.87
C ILE A 41 -29.31 12.92 -8.25
N ALA A 42 -29.22 11.62 -8.58
CA ALA A 42 -30.40 10.81 -8.89
C ALA A 42 -31.37 10.70 -7.70
N GLN A 43 -30.90 10.93 -6.48
CA GLN A 43 -31.68 10.96 -5.24
C GLN A 43 -32.13 12.36 -4.82
N GLY A 44 -31.86 13.40 -5.63
CA GLY A 44 -32.28 14.78 -5.38
C GLY A 44 -31.20 15.70 -4.79
N GLU A 45 -29.94 15.27 -4.75
CA GLU A 45 -28.83 16.15 -4.37
C GLU A 45 -28.59 17.25 -5.42
N ALA A 46 -28.09 18.42 -4.97
CA ALA A 46 -27.81 19.56 -5.84
C ALA A 46 -26.77 19.24 -6.94
N ILE A 47 -27.04 19.73 -8.15
CA ILE A 47 -26.26 19.46 -9.38
C ILE A 47 -25.04 20.36 -9.58
N ASN A 48 -24.83 21.35 -8.70
CA ASN A 48 -23.85 22.42 -8.84
C ASN A 48 -22.57 22.24 -8.01
N LYS A 49 -22.31 21.05 -7.47
CA LYS A 49 -21.20 20.82 -6.54
C LYS A 49 -19.88 20.45 -7.22
N CYS A 50 -19.81 20.41 -8.55
CA CYS A 50 -18.66 19.86 -9.28
C CYS A 50 -17.80 20.94 -9.97
N PRO A 51 -16.77 21.48 -9.29
CA PRO A 51 -15.83 22.45 -9.88
C PRO A 51 -15.25 22.06 -11.24
N PRO A 52 -14.73 20.83 -11.46
CA PRO A 52 -14.15 20.48 -12.76
C PRO A 52 -15.18 20.37 -13.88
N GLY A 53 -16.47 20.17 -13.55
CA GLY A 53 -17.54 20.14 -14.55
C GLY A 53 -17.98 21.54 -14.98
N GLY A 54 -17.85 22.51 -14.08
CA GLY A 54 -18.25 23.90 -14.32
C GLY A 54 -19.71 24.04 -14.73
N GLU A 55 -20.05 25.20 -15.29
CA GLU A 55 -21.40 25.50 -15.78
C GLU A 55 -21.86 24.56 -16.90
N GLU A 56 -20.92 24.06 -17.71
CA GLU A 56 -21.18 23.11 -18.80
C GLU A 56 -21.88 21.85 -18.27
N THR A 57 -21.30 21.22 -17.24
CA THR A 57 -21.89 20.03 -16.62
C THR A 57 -23.20 20.37 -15.91
N VAL A 58 -23.30 21.51 -15.23
CA VAL A 58 -24.55 21.90 -14.54
C VAL A 58 -25.70 22.07 -15.52
N ARG A 59 -25.46 22.73 -16.65
CA ARG A 59 -26.46 22.93 -17.72
C ARG A 59 -26.92 21.59 -18.30
N ALA A 60 -25.97 20.68 -18.58
CA ALA A 60 -26.28 19.35 -19.11
C ALA A 60 -27.12 18.52 -18.12
N LEU A 61 -26.77 18.57 -16.83
CA LEU A 61 -27.53 17.90 -15.76
C LEU A 61 -28.93 18.49 -15.58
N ALA A 62 -29.04 19.83 -15.60
CA ALA A 62 -30.31 20.53 -15.50
C ALA A 62 -31.26 20.14 -16.65
N GLN A 63 -30.72 20.06 -17.88
CA GLN A 63 -31.47 19.60 -19.04
C GLN A 63 -31.91 18.13 -18.91
N LEU A 64 -31.01 17.24 -18.47
CA LEU A 64 -31.30 15.82 -18.29
C LEU A 64 -32.41 15.59 -17.25
N LEU A 65 -32.33 16.30 -16.12
CA LEU A 65 -33.25 16.15 -14.98
C LEU A 65 -34.50 17.02 -15.09
N ARG A 66 -34.55 17.92 -16.07
CA ARG A 66 -35.62 18.92 -16.26
C ARG A 66 -35.81 19.81 -15.03
N VAL A 67 -34.70 20.27 -14.46
CA VAL A 67 -34.65 21.20 -13.32
C VAL A 67 -34.04 22.54 -13.78
N PRO A 68 -34.28 23.66 -13.07
CA PRO A 68 -33.65 24.93 -13.42
C PRO A 68 -32.12 24.84 -13.33
N VAL A 69 -31.44 25.59 -14.21
CA VAL A 69 -29.99 25.77 -14.13
C VAL A 69 -29.69 26.63 -12.90
N ILE A 70 -28.79 26.16 -12.05
CA ILE A 70 -28.32 26.84 -10.85
C ILE A 70 -26.83 27.17 -11.00
N GLU A 71 -26.34 28.18 -10.29
CA GLU A 71 -24.93 28.57 -10.34
C GLU A 71 -24.04 27.57 -9.61
N LEU A 72 -22.77 27.47 -10.03
CA LEU A 72 -21.78 26.58 -9.42
C LEU A 72 -21.54 26.97 -7.95
N ASP A 73 -21.49 25.99 -7.05
CA ASP A 73 -21.25 26.21 -5.63
C ASP A 73 -19.85 26.81 -5.39
N PRO A 74 -19.73 28.08 -4.97
CA PRO A 74 -18.44 28.76 -4.82
C PRO A 74 -17.61 28.18 -3.68
N GLU A 75 -18.23 27.53 -2.69
CA GLU A 75 -17.52 26.92 -1.56
C GLU A 75 -16.64 25.73 -1.99
N ARG A 76 -16.91 25.16 -3.18
CA ARG A 76 -16.14 24.03 -3.74
C ARG A 76 -14.83 24.44 -4.40
N GLY A 77 -14.59 25.73 -4.56
CA GLY A 77 -13.38 26.29 -5.16
C GLY A 77 -13.28 26.07 -6.68
N SER A 78 -12.09 26.34 -7.23
CA SER A 78 -11.80 26.24 -8.66
C SER A 78 -11.06 24.94 -9.01
N ALA A 79 -11.26 24.46 -10.24
CA ALA A 79 -10.54 23.32 -10.80
C ALA A 79 -10.04 23.67 -12.21
N PRO A 80 -8.88 24.33 -12.34
CA PRO A 80 -8.31 24.68 -13.63
C PRO A 80 -7.88 23.43 -14.41
N ALA A 81 -7.73 23.57 -15.73
CA ALA A 81 -7.16 22.52 -16.57
C ALA A 81 -5.66 22.37 -16.27
N GLN A 82 -5.29 21.23 -15.70
CA GLN A 82 -3.93 20.96 -15.24
C GLN A 82 -3.56 19.49 -15.40
N VAL A 83 -2.26 19.19 -15.39
CA VAL A 83 -1.70 17.84 -15.45
C VAL A 83 -0.62 17.68 -14.40
N ALA A 84 -0.50 16.47 -13.88
CA ALA A 84 0.60 16.14 -12.97
C ALA A 84 1.91 16.05 -13.74
N TYR A 85 2.97 16.61 -13.16
CA TYR A 85 4.34 16.51 -13.63
C TYR A 85 5.21 15.98 -12.50
N ILE A 86 5.98 14.91 -12.76
CA ILE A 86 6.86 14.30 -11.77
C ILE A 86 8.28 14.73 -12.09
N ARG A 87 8.98 15.34 -11.12
CA ARG A 87 10.42 15.62 -11.24
C ARG A 87 11.18 14.30 -11.14
N GLU A 88 11.57 13.74 -12.29
CA GLU A 88 12.13 12.37 -12.34
C GLU A 88 13.39 12.20 -11.50
N ALA A 89 14.23 13.24 -11.42
CA ALA A 89 15.47 13.25 -10.65
C ALA A 89 15.27 13.06 -9.13
N GLU A 90 14.10 13.43 -8.60
CA GLU A 90 13.78 13.33 -7.17
C GLU A 90 12.93 12.08 -6.86
N CYS A 91 12.42 11.41 -7.89
CA CYS A 91 11.52 10.28 -7.72
C CYS A 91 12.25 9.04 -7.21
N ILE A 92 11.99 8.63 -5.97
CA ILE A 92 12.57 7.42 -5.36
C ILE A 92 11.90 6.10 -5.75
N GLY A 93 10.91 6.12 -6.65
CA GLY A 93 10.24 4.90 -7.07
C GLY A 93 9.35 4.24 -6.01
N CYS A 94 8.69 5.00 -5.13
CA CYS A 94 7.89 4.45 -4.01
C CYS A 94 6.52 3.84 -4.40
N THR A 95 6.02 4.08 -5.62
CA THR A 95 4.74 3.60 -6.19
C THR A 95 3.44 4.11 -5.55
N LYS A 96 3.51 4.98 -4.52
CA LYS A 96 2.30 5.55 -3.88
C LYS A 96 1.44 6.39 -4.83
N CYS A 97 2.06 7.12 -5.76
CA CYS A 97 1.36 7.89 -6.77
C CYS A 97 0.58 7.01 -7.76
N ILE A 98 1.13 5.86 -8.18
CA ILE A 98 0.42 4.88 -9.02
C ILE A 98 -0.83 4.34 -8.29
N GLN A 99 -0.70 4.04 -6.99
CA GLN A 99 -1.81 3.56 -6.18
C GLN A 99 -2.90 4.63 -5.96
N ALA A 100 -2.55 5.91 -6.02
CA ALA A 100 -3.49 7.02 -5.90
C ALA A 100 -4.14 7.41 -7.23
N CYS A 101 -3.48 7.17 -8.36
CA CYS A 101 -3.99 7.57 -9.67
C CYS A 101 -5.26 6.78 -10.05
N PRO A 102 -6.42 7.43 -10.24
CA PRO A 102 -7.68 6.73 -10.49
C PRO A 102 -7.75 6.12 -11.90
N VAL A 103 -7.03 6.68 -12.86
CA VAL A 103 -7.05 6.27 -14.27
C VAL A 103 -5.77 5.56 -14.72
N ASP A 104 -4.87 5.24 -13.78
CA ASP A 104 -3.57 4.62 -14.07
C ASP A 104 -2.76 5.39 -15.17
N ALA A 105 -2.69 6.73 -15.06
CA ALA A 105 -1.94 7.60 -15.97
C ALA A 105 -0.44 7.73 -15.63
N ILE A 106 0.01 7.13 -14.53
CA ILE A 106 1.40 7.18 -14.08
C ILE A 106 2.08 5.85 -14.42
N LEU A 107 3.22 5.92 -15.12
CA LEU A 107 4.06 4.78 -15.46
C LEU A 107 5.30 4.73 -14.58
N GLY A 108 5.80 3.51 -14.35
CA GLY A 108 7.03 3.22 -13.65
C GLY A 108 6.90 1.96 -12.79
N ALA A 109 7.91 1.67 -11.98
CA ALA A 109 7.93 0.48 -11.13
C ALA A 109 8.62 0.76 -9.80
N ALA A 110 8.55 -0.20 -8.88
CA ALA A 110 9.23 -0.10 -7.60
C ALA A 110 10.73 0.16 -7.79
N LYS A 111 11.25 1.19 -7.11
CA LYS A 111 12.66 1.64 -7.17
C LYS A 111 13.10 2.18 -8.54
N LEU A 112 12.18 2.45 -9.46
CA LEU A 112 12.44 3.13 -10.73
C LEU A 112 11.68 4.47 -10.77
N MET A 113 12.18 5.40 -11.58
CA MET A 113 11.53 6.70 -11.75
C MET A 113 10.13 6.53 -12.34
N HIS A 114 9.21 7.42 -11.93
CA HIS A 114 7.85 7.44 -12.44
C HIS A 114 7.65 8.66 -13.34
N SER A 115 6.81 8.51 -14.37
CA SER A 115 6.45 9.59 -15.29
C SER A 115 4.94 9.55 -15.59
N VAL A 116 4.38 10.70 -15.96
CA VAL A 116 2.95 10.85 -16.25
C VAL A 116 2.72 10.79 -17.76
N ILE A 117 1.77 9.97 -18.20
CA ILE A 117 1.23 10.03 -19.55
C ILE A 117 0.23 11.19 -19.59
N VAL A 118 0.65 12.31 -20.19
CA VAL A 118 -0.11 13.57 -20.16
C VAL A 118 -1.50 13.42 -20.75
N ASP A 119 -1.65 12.67 -21.84
CA ASP A 119 -2.93 12.47 -22.52
C ASP A 119 -3.95 11.70 -21.67
N GLU A 120 -3.47 10.83 -20.78
CA GLU A 120 -4.30 10.01 -19.89
C GLU A 120 -4.59 10.72 -18.56
N CYS A 121 -3.80 11.74 -18.21
CA CYS A 121 -3.97 12.47 -16.97
C CYS A 121 -5.27 13.29 -16.99
N THR A 122 -6.09 13.13 -15.94
CA THR A 122 -7.33 13.89 -15.76
C THR A 122 -7.15 15.18 -14.94
N GLY A 123 -5.94 15.42 -14.41
CA GLY A 123 -5.67 16.59 -13.57
C GLY A 123 -6.25 16.52 -12.17
N CYS A 124 -6.55 15.31 -11.66
CA CYS A 124 -7.30 15.11 -10.42
C CYS A 124 -6.54 15.39 -9.12
N ASP A 125 -5.26 15.74 -9.17
CA ASP A 125 -4.37 16.08 -8.04
C ASP A 125 -4.19 15.04 -6.90
N LEU A 126 -4.92 13.91 -6.93
CA LEU A 126 -4.85 12.84 -5.91
C LEU A 126 -3.45 12.24 -5.68
N CYS A 127 -2.55 12.36 -6.65
CA CYS A 127 -1.20 11.80 -6.57
C CYS A 127 -0.20 12.66 -5.78
N VAL A 128 -0.51 13.95 -5.53
CA VAL A 128 0.40 14.89 -4.88
C VAL A 128 0.61 14.52 -3.40
N ALA A 129 -0.46 14.49 -2.60
CA ALA A 129 -0.37 14.25 -1.16
C ALA A 129 0.26 12.89 -0.76
N PRO A 130 0.08 11.78 -1.52
CA PRO A 130 0.75 10.52 -1.21
C PRO A 130 2.26 10.48 -1.48
N CYS A 131 2.82 11.46 -2.19
CA CYS A 131 4.24 11.47 -2.55
C CYS A 131 5.12 11.80 -1.32
N PRO A 132 5.99 10.88 -0.86
CA PRO A 132 6.77 11.09 0.37
C PRO A 132 7.96 12.05 0.19
N VAL A 133 8.34 12.34 -1.05
CA VAL A 133 9.45 13.24 -1.42
C VAL A 133 8.96 14.51 -2.12
N ASP A 134 7.63 14.68 -2.22
CA ASP A 134 7.00 15.85 -2.83
C ASP A 134 7.51 16.24 -4.24
N CYS A 135 7.83 15.22 -5.06
CA CYS A 135 8.35 15.40 -6.41
C CYS A 135 7.27 15.66 -7.48
N ILE A 136 6.02 15.92 -7.11
CA ILE A 136 4.88 16.02 -8.05
C ILE A 136 4.28 17.42 -8.03
N GLU A 137 4.23 18.06 -9.20
CA GLU A 137 3.65 19.39 -9.40
C GLU A 137 2.41 19.31 -10.30
N MET A 138 1.43 20.17 -10.06
CA MET A 138 0.34 20.38 -11.02
C MET A 138 0.74 21.53 -11.95
N ARG A 139 0.87 21.25 -13.24
CA ARG A 139 1.21 22.23 -14.28
C ARG A 139 -0.01 22.53 -15.15
N PRO A 140 -0.10 23.74 -15.73
CA PRO A 140 -1.14 24.06 -16.70
C PRO A 140 -1.19 23.04 -17.83
N LEU A 141 -2.39 22.70 -18.29
CA LEU A 141 -2.56 21.77 -19.39
C LEU A 141 -1.89 22.30 -20.67
N PRO A 142 -1.04 21.52 -21.36
CA PRO A 142 -0.48 21.89 -22.65
C PRO A 142 -1.58 22.10 -23.70
N ALA A 143 -1.38 23.06 -24.62
CA ALA A 143 -2.37 23.39 -25.64
C ALA A 143 -2.71 22.23 -26.59
N ASN A 144 -1.80 21.27 -26.76
CA ASN A 144 -1.98 20.09 -27.62
C ASN A 144 -2.77 18.95 -26.95
N VAL A 145 -3.22 19.12 -25.71
CA VAL A 145 -3.90 18.07 -24.95
C VAL A 145 -5.35 18.47 -24.72
N ILE A 146 -6.28 17.54 -24.98
CA ILE A 146 -7.72 17.79 -24.79
C ILE A 146 -8.01 17.95 -23.28
N PRO A 147 -8.65 19.04 -22.83
CA PRO A 147 -9.03 19.21 -21.43
C PRO A 147 -10.24 18.35 -21.05
N VAL A 148 -10.21 17.78 -19.86
CA VAL A 148 -11.34 17.03 -19.28
C VAL A 148 -12.36 17.97 -18.62
N VAL A 149 -11.88 19.09 -18.08
CA VAL A 149 -12.69 20.08 -17.36
C VAL A 149 -13.66 20.84 -18.30
N GLY A 150 -14.75 21.35 -17.74
CA GLY A 150 -15.76 22.11 -18.47
C GLY A 150 -15.31 23.52 -18.87
N GLY A 151 -16.02 24.13 -19.82
CA GLY A 151 -15.90 25.58 -20.12
C GLY A 151 -14.75 25.98 -21.05
N LEU A 152 -14.02 25.02 -21.62
CA LEU A 152 -12.90 25.29 -22.54
C LEU A 152 -13.20 24.93 -24.00
N ALA A 153 -14.41 24.42 -24.30
CA ALA A 153 -14.81 24.00 -25.64
C ALA A 153 -15.69 25.08 -26.23
N GLN A 154 -15.39 25.48 -27.46
CA GLN A 154 -16.12 26.49 -28.23
C GLN A 154 -16.79 25.87 -29.45
N GLN A 155 -16.17 24.83 -30.04
CA GLN A 155 -16.65 24.20 -31.27
C GLN A 155 -17.20 22.80 -31.04
N ALA A 156 -18.13 22.36 -31.89
CA ALA A 156 -18.76 21.03 -31.79
C ALA A 156 -17.73 19.88 -31.73
N GLY A 157 -16.66 19.95 -32.54
CA GLY A 157 -15.59 18.94 -32.52
C GLY A 157 -14.81 18.91 -31.20
N GLU A 158 -14.65 20.04 -30.51
CA GLU A 158 -13.98 20.09 -29.20
C GLU A 158 -14.86 19.51 -28.09
N PHE A 159 -16.17 19.73 -28.16
CA PHE A 159 -17.14 19.08 -27.25
C PHE A 159 -17.11 17.55 -27.42
N GLU A 160 -17.10 17.06 -28.66
CA GLU A 160 -17.02 15.63 -28.95
C GLU A 160 -15.68 15.03 -28.49
N ALA A 161 -14.56 15.66 -28.83
CA ALA A 161 -13.23 15.23 -28.38
C ALA A 161 -13.13 15.15 -26.85
N ARG A 162 -13.71 16.12 -26.15
CA ARG A 162 -13.78 16.11 -24.68
C ARG A 162 -14.70 15.02 -24.14
N ALA A 163 -15.87 14.81 -24.73
CA ALA A 163 -16.78 13.76 -24.34
C ALA A 163 -16.11 12.38 -24.48
N ASN A 164 -15.40 12.15 -25.60
CA ASN A 164 -14.60 10.95 -25.84
C ASN A 164 -13.49 10.79 -24.78
N LYS A 165 -12.77 11.87 -24.42
CA LYS A 165 -11.76 11.82 -23.36
C LYS A 165 -12.36 11.51 -21.98
N ARG A 166 -13.52 12.10 -21.62
CA ARG A 166 -14.24 11.81 -20.37
C ARG A 166 -14.69 10.35 -20.33
N GLN A 167 -15.20 9.82 -21.45
CA GLN A 167 -15.60 8.42 -21.57
C GLN A 167 -14.40 7.48 -21.44
N HIS A 168 -13.26 7.81 -22.05
CA HIS A 168 -12.03 7.04 -21.91
C HIS A 168 -11.52 7.03 -20.47
N ALA A 169 -11.48 8.18 -19.80
CA ALA A 169 -11.11 8.28 -18.38
C ALA A 169 -12.03 7.44 -17.49
N ARG A 170 -13.34 7.46 -17.75
CA ARG A 170 -14.31 6.59 -17.06
C ARG A 170 -14.01 5.11 -17.27
N TRP A 171 -13.78 4.69 -18.52
CA TRP A 171 -13.46 3.31 -18.83
C TRP A 171 -12.19 2.85 -18.10
N ARG A 172 -11.12 3.65 -18.11
CA ARG A 172 -9.88 3.34 -17.38
C ARG A 172 -10.12 3.19 -15.88
N TYR A 173 -10.89 4.10 -15.29
CA TYR A 173 -11.27 4.02 -13.88
C TYR A 173 -12.05 2.73 -13.57
N GLU A 174 -13.04 2.36 -14.39
CA GLU A 174 -13.81 1.13 -14.22
C GLU A 174 -12.95 -0.14 -14.37
N GLN A 175 -12.02 -0.17 -15.32
CA GLN A 175 -11.06 -1.26 -15.49
C GLN A 175 -10.17 -1.42 -14.26
N ARG A 176 -9.65 -0.29 -13.75
CA ARG A 176 -8.83 -0.27 -12.54
C ARG A 176 -9.59 -0.78 -11.32
N GLN A 177 -10.83 -0.32 -11.11
CA GLN A 177 -11.67 -0.78 -10.00
C GLN A 177 -11.93 -2.29 -10.09
N THR A 178 -12.19 -2.78 -11.31
CA THR A 178 -12.37 -4.22 -11.55
C THR A 178 -11.10 -5.01 -11.20
N ARG A 179 -9.93 -4.51 -11.60
CA ARG A 179 -8.63 -5.12 -11.25
C ARG A 179 -8.40 -5.16 -9.74
N LEU A 180 -8.58 -4.03 -9.05
CA LEU A 180 -8.40 -3.95 -7.59
C LEU A 180 -9.38 -4.85 -6.83
N ALA A 181 -10.63 -4.94 -7.28
CA ALA A 181 -11.61 -5.84 -6.68
C ALA A 181 -11.19 -7.31 -6.80
N ARG A 182 -10.66 -7.74 -7.95
CA ARG A 182 -10.15 -9.10 -8.16
C ARG A 182 -8.92 -9.39 -7.28
N GLU A 183 -8.02 -8.43 -7.15
CA GLU A 183 -6.83 -8.56 -6.27
C GLU A 183 -7.25 -8.72 -4.80
N GLU A 184 -8.22 -7.91 -4.35
CA GLU A 184 -8.71 -7.95 -2.97
C GLU A 184 -9.47 -9.25 -2.66
N THR A 185 -10.34 -9.72 -3.56
CA THR A 185 -11.03 -11.01 -3.36
C THR A 185 -10.05 -12.17 -3.30
N THR A 186 -9.02 -12.17 -4.15
CA THR A 186 -7.95 -13.18 -4.13
C THR A 186 -7.19 -13.14 -2.80
N ARG A 187 -6.84 -11.95 -2.31
CA ARG A 187 -6.15 -11.76 -1.02
C ARG A 187 -7.00 -12.23 0.16
N GLN A 188 -8.30 -11.94 0.14
CA GLN A 188 -9.24 -12.37 1.17
C GLN A 188 -9.40 -13.90 1.18
N ALA A 189 -9.55 -14.53 0.00
CA ALA A 189 -9.60 -15.97 -0.13
C ALA A 189 -8.33 -16.66 0.40
N ALA A 190 -7.15 -16.12 0.08
CA ALA A 190 -5.88 -16.63 0.59
C ALA A 190 -5.77 -16.52 2.13
N ARG A 191 -6.24 -15.40 2.71
CA ARG A 191 -6.28 -15.21 4.18
C ARG A 191 -7.26 -16.20 4.83
N ALA A 192 -8.44 -16.36 4.26
CA ALA A 192 -9.46 -17.29 4.76
C ALA A 192 -8.93 -18.74 4.73
N ALA A 193 -8.30 -19.17 3.64
CA ALA A 193 -7.67 -20.49 3.52
C ALA A 193 -6.59 -20.73 4.58
N ARG A 194 -5.77 -19.71 4.90
CA ARG A 194 -4.74 -19.81 5.95
C ARG A 194 -5.32 -19.85 7.37
N SER A 195 -6.51 -19.29 7.58
CA SER A 195 -7.19 -19.26 8.88
C SER A 195 -8.04 -20.49 9.18
N GLN A 196 -8.27 -21.37 8.21
CA GLN A 196 -8.98 -22.62 8.45
C GLN A 196 -8.09 -23.60 9.22
N PRO A 197 -8.57 -24.19 10.33
CA PRO A 197 -7.87 -25.28 10.99
C PRO A 197 -7.75 -26.45 10.01
N THR A 198 -6.54 -26.96 9.82
CA THR A 198 -6.33 -28.22 9.10
C THR A 198 -6.96 -29.34 9.90
N VAL A 199 -8.20 -29.72 9.58
CA VAL A 199 -8.90 -30.88 10.19
C VAL A 199 -8.39 -32.23 9.67
N ALA A 200 -7.25 -32.26 8.97
CA ALA A 200 -6.66 -33.47 8.40
C ALA A 200 -5.28 -33.76 9.00
N ALA A 201 -5.23 -34.26 10.24
CA ALA A 201 -4.07 -34.98 10.78
C ALA A 201 -4.41 -35.81 12.04
N HIS A 202 -5.49 -36.59 12.00
CA HIS A 202 -5.72 -37.68 12.97
C HIS A 202 -6.01 -38.98 12.23
N SER A 203 -4.96 -39.56 11.64
CA SER A 203 -4.83 -41.01 11.36
C SER A 203 -3.52 -41.24 10.61
N ARG A 204 -2.43 -41.26 11.37
CA ARG A 204 -1.19 -41.95 11.01
C ARG A 204 -0.28 -42.00 12.24
N ALA A 205 -0.65 -42.88 13.15
CA ALA A 205 0.29 -43.43 14.11
C ALA A 205 1.07 -44.50 13.36
N GLU A 206 2.32 -44.22 12.98
CA GLU A 206 3.34 -45.24 12.80
C GLU A 206 4.72 -44.58 12.81
N ALA A 207 5.45 -45.00 13.85
CA ALA A 207 6.87 -44.86 14.18
C ALA A 207 7.80 -44.13 13.19
N GLU A 208 8.40 -43.03 13.66
CA GLU A 208 9.75 -42.58 13.27
C GLU A 208 10.52 -42.03 14.49
N PRO A 209 11.86 -42.12 14.48
CA PRO A 209 12.68 -42.21 15.69
C PRO A 209 12.90 -40.85 16.36
N GLN A 210 12.83 -40.87 17.69
CA GLN A 210 12.99 -39.72 18.56
C GLN A 210 14.42 -39.16 18.46
N THR A 211 14.59 -38.08 17.71
CA THR A 211 15.73 -37.18 17.93
C THR A 211 15.39 -36.31 19.13
N HIS A 212 16.14 -36.50 20.22
CA HIS A 212 16.05 -35.73 21.45
C HIS A 212 16.42 -34.26 21.19
N ALA A 213 15.45 -33.43 20.79
CA ALA A 213 15.54 -31.99 20.92
C ALA A 213 15.24 -31.62 22.38
N LEU A 214 16.23 -31.04 23.08
CA LEU A 214 16.08 -30.60 24.47
C LEU A 214 14.88 -29.64 24.60
N ARG A 215 13.94 -29.97 25.50
CA ARG A 215 12.91 -29.05 25.96
C ARG A 215 13.59 -27.82 26.59
N PRO A 216 13.23 -26.58 26.22
CA PRO A 216 13.77 -25.40 26.88
C PRO A 216 13.39 -25.44 28.36
N SER A 217 14.35 -25.09 29.23
CA SER A 217 14.14 -25.03 30.67
C SER A 217 12.98 -24.08 31.00
N GLY A 218 12.23 -24.36 32.08
CA GLY A 218 11.03 -23.59 32.44
C GLY A 218 11.26 -22.08 32.53
N HIS A 219 12.48 -21.65 32.85
CA HIS A 219 12.89 -20.25 32.89
C HIS A 219 12.95 -19.62 31.48
N GLU A 220 13.45 -20.33 30.46
CA GLU A 220 13.52 -19.82 29.09
C GLU A 220 12.12 -19.70 28.47
N ALA A 221 11.22 -20.64 28.76
CA ALA A 221 9.82 -20.57 28.37
C ALA A 221 9.09 -19.41 29.07
N ALA A 222 9.32 -19.21 30.38
CA ALA A 222 8.76 -18.10 31.14
C ALA A 222 9.24 -16.72 30.64
N LEU A 223 10.53 -16.58 30.31
CA LEU A 223 11.08 -15.35 29.73
C LEU A 223 10.45 -15.04 28.36
N LYS A 224 10.28 -16.05 27.51
CA LYS A 224 9.61 -15.87 26.20
C LYS A 224 8.16 -15.44 26.38
N GLN A 225 7.44 -16.06 27.31
CA GLN A 225 6.06 -15.70 27.62
C GLN A 225 5.95 -14.26 28.15
N ALA A 226 6.84 -13.85 29.08
CA ALA A 226 6.85 -12.49 29.62
C ALA A 226 7.13 -11.43 28.55
N LYS A 227 8.04 -11.70 27.61
CA LYS A 227 8.33 -10.80 26.47
C LYS A 227 7.12 -10.65 25.54
N ILE A 228 6.39 -11.74 25.29
CA ILE A 228 5.16 -11.72 24.48
C ILE A 228 4.08 -10.88 25.19
N THR A 229 3.87 -11.11 26.49
CA THR A 229 2.89 -10.36 27.29
C THR A 229 3.19 -8.86 27.28
N LEU A 230 4.45 -8.46 27.45
CA LEU A 230 4.87 -7.06 27.38
C LEU A 230 4.60 -6.44 26.01
N ALA A 231 4.93 -7.16 24.93
CA ALA A 231 4.69 -6.69 23.56
C ALA A 231 3.19 -6.50 23.28
N MET A 232 2.34 -7.42 23.75
CA MET A 232 0.87 -7.31 23.61
C MET A 232 0.31 -6.13 24.42
N ALA A 233 0.72 -5.97 25.68
CA ALA A 233 0.28 -4.87 26.53
C ALA A 233 0.67 -3.50 25.94
N ARG A 234 1.90 -3.36 25.43
CA ARG A 234 2.38 -2.15 24.74
C ARG A 234 1.54 -1.83 23.50
N ALA A 235 1.26 -2.84 22.69
CA ALA A 235 0.47 -2.67 21.46
C ALA A 235 -0.97 -2.25 21.78
N GLN A 236 -1.58 -2.83 22.82
CA GLN A 236 -2.93 -2.53 23.25
C GLN A 236 -3.05 -1.10 23.80
N LEU A 237 -2.11 -0.65 24.63
CA LEU A 237 -2.07 0.73 25.15
C LEU A 237 -1.92 1.74 24.01
N HIS A 238 -0.96 1.54 23.11
CA HIS A 238 -0.69 2.47 22.00
C HIS A 238 -1.85 2.52 20.98
N LYS A 239 -2.53 1.39 20.74
CA LYS A 239 -3.73 1.35 19.89
C LYS A 239 -4.87 2.16 20.51
N SER A 240 -5.10 2.01 21.81
CA SER A 240 -6.14 2.75 22.54
C SER A 240 -5.85 4.26 22.59
N LEU A 241 -4.58 4.65 22.83
CA LEU A 241 -4.16 6.05 22.81
C LEU A 241 -4.40 6.73 21.46
N LYS A 242 -4.23 6.01 20.34
CA LYS A 242 -4.52 6.54 19.01
C LYS A 242 -6.01 6.54 18.66
N ALA A 243 -6.79 5.64 19.27
CA ALA A 243 -8.21 5.50 18.99
C ALA A 243 -9.07 6.54 19.75
N PHE A 244 -8.61 7.03 20.89
CA PHE A 244 -9.33 8.02 21.69
C PHE A 244 -8.91 9.45 21.30
N GLY A 245 -9.88 10.28 20.92
CA GLY A 245 -9.69 11.69 20.57
C GLY A 245 -9.41 12.58 21.79
N HIS A 246 -9.19 13.89 21.56
CA HIS A 246 -8.87 14.85 22.63
C HIS A 246 -10.05 15.81 22.86
N PRO A 247 -10.56 15.98 24.10
CA PRO A 247 -10.26 15.19 25.30
C PRO A 247 -11.03 13.85 25.34
N PRO A 248 -10.45 12.76 25.88
CA PRO A 248 -11.12 11.47 26.03
C PRO A 248 -12.24 11.53 27.07
N THR A 249 -13.26 10.70 26.92
CA THR A 249 -14.36 10.60 27.91
C THR A 249 -13.87 9.96 29.21
N ALA A 250 -14.58 10.19 30.33
CA ALA A 250 -14.21 9.62 31.64
C ALA A 250 -14.07 8.08 31.61
N GLN A 251 -14.93 7.39 30.85
CA GLN A 251 -14.85 5.93 30.67
C GLN A 251 -13.61 5.52 29.85
N GLN A 252 -13.29 6.26 28.78
CA GLN A 252 -12.10 6.02 27.97
C GLN A 252 -10.82 6.29 28.76
N GLN A 253 -10.83 7.32 29.62
CA GLN A 253 -9.72 7.63 30.52
C GLN A 253 -9.49 6.52 31.55
N ALA A 254 -10.56 5.97 32.15
CA ALA A 254 -10.46 4.83 33.06
C ALA A 254 -9.85 3.60 32.36
N GLN A 255 -10.25 3.34 31.10
CA GLN A 255 -9.70 2.25 30.30
C GLN A 255 -8.21 2.45 29.99
N LEU A 256 -7.77 3.68 29.67
CA LEU A 256 -6.36 3.99 29.46
C LEU A 256 -5.54 3.77 30.74
N ASN A 257 -6.06 4.18 31.90
CA ASN A 257 -5.40 3.95 33.19
C ASN A 257 -5.23 2.45 33.48
N GLN A 258 -6.27 1.65 33.22
CA GLN A 258 -6.22 0.20 33.40
C GLN A 258 -5.19 -0.46 32.46
N LEU A 259 -5.11 -0.03 31.20
CA LEU A 259 -4.12 -0.52 30.24
C LEU A 259 -2.69 -0.08 30.61
N GLY A 260 -2.53 1.11 31.16
CA GLY A 260 -1.25 1.59 31.71
C GLY A 260 -0.76 0.68 32.84
N GLN A 261 -1.62 0.36 33.80
CA GLN A 261 -1.30 -0.56 34.90
C GLN A 261 -0.93 -1.96 34.39
N GLN A 262 -1.63 -2.48 33.37
CA GLN A 262 -1.28 -3.77 32.77
C GLN A 262 0.09 -3.78 32.09
N PHE A 263 0.47 -2.66 31.46
CA PHE A 263 1.79 -2.50 30.84
C PHE A 263 2.89 -2.46 31.91
N GLU A 264 2.71 -1.69 32.98
CA GLU A 264 3.67 -1.60 34.10
C GLU A 264 3.86 -2.97 34.79
N LEU A 265 2.78 -3.71 35.02
CA LEU A 265 2.85 -5.06 35.59
C LEU A 265 3.61 -6.04 34.69
N ALA A 266 3.41 -5.94 33.37
CA ALA A 266 4.13 -6.77 32.41
C ALA A 266 5.63 -6.43 32.35
N GLU A 267 5.99 -5.15 32.47
CA GLU A 267 7.40 -4.72 32.58
C GLU A 267 8.05 -5.24 33.86
N GLN A 268 7.37 -5.12 35.00
CA GLN A 268 7.88 -5.62 36.28
C GLN A 268 8.04 -7.14 36.29
N ALA A 269 7.11 -7.88 35.68
CA ALA A 269 7.19 -9.33 35.54
C ALA A 269 8.40 -9.77 34.70
N LEU A 270 8.66 -9.07 33.58
CA LEU A 270 9.86 -9.35 32.77
C LEU A 270 11.14 -9.00 33.52
N ALA A 271 11.20 -7.83 34.17
CA ALA A 271 12.36 -7.40 34.94
C ALA A 271 12.69 -8.34 36.12
N THR A 272 11.68 -8.95 36.74
CA THR A 272 11.86 -9.93 37.82
C THR A 272 12.44 -11.24 37.30
N LEU A 273 11.99 -11.70 36.13
CA LEU A 273 12.51 -12.90 35.48
C LEU A 273 13.91 -12.70 34.90
N GLU A 274 14.27 -11.48 34.48
CA GLU A 274 15.61 -11.15 34.00
C GLU A 274 16.64 -11.01 35.14
N LYS A 275 16.20 -10.69 36.37
CA LYS A 275 17.06 -10.56 37.56
C LYS A 275 17.25 -11.86 38.36
N SER A 276 16.45 -12.90 38.12
CA SER A 276 16.60 -14.19 38.80
C SER A 276 17.93 -14.88 38.40
N PRO A 277 18.74 -15.37 39.36
CA PRO A 277 20.02 -16.00 39.04
C PRO A 277 19.79 -17.32 38.30
N GLN A 278 20.39 -17.45 37.11
CA GLN A 278 20.39 -18.71 36.35
C GLN A 278 21.12 -19.81 37.14
N PRO A 279 20.57 -21.03 37.27
CA PRO A 279 21.40 -22.20 37.56
C PRO A 279 22.40 -22.41 36.41
N PRO A 280 23.62 -22.93 36.70
CA PRO A 280 24.71 -22.96 35.74
C PRO A 280 24.27 -23.69 34.46
N ALA A 281 24.42 -23.00 33.34
CA ALA A 281 24.07 -23.52 32.02
C ALA A 281 24.84 -24.83 31.73
N PRO A 282 24.21 -25.83 31.10
CA PRO A 282 24.95 -26.97 30.59
C PRO A 282 25.94 -26.46 29.52
N LYS A 283 27.22 -26.78 29.70
CA LYS A 283 28.27 -26.46 28.73
C LYS A 283 27.87 -27.08 27.38
N THR A 284 27.56 -26.23 26.41
CA THR A 284 27.42 -26.65 25.02
C THR A 284 28.81 -27.03 24.51
N HIS A 285 28.91 -28.16 23.81
CA HIS A 285 30.17 -28.66 23.28
C HIS A 285 30.84 -27.60 22.38
N PRO A 286 32.13 -27.25 22.63
CA PRO A 286 32.79 -26.10 22.01
C PRO A 286 32.92 -26.20 20.47
N GLN A 287 32.99 -27.42 19.92
CA GLN A 287 33.23 -27.62 18.48
C GLN A 287 32.06 -27.16 17.58
N GLY A 288 30.80 -27.23 18.07
CA GLY A 288 29.62 -26.88 17.28
C GLY A 288 29.37 -25.37 17.13
N SER A 289 29.80 -24.57 18.10
CA SER A 289 29.72 -23.10 18.04
C SER A 289 30.81 -22.50 17.16
N ASP A 290 32.00 -23.11 17.16
CA ASP A 290 33.16 -22.62 16.41
C ASP A 290 32.99 -22.83 14.90
N LEU A 291 32.46 -23.99 14.48
CA LEU A 291 32.11 -24.24 13.08
C LEU A 291 31.04 -23.26 12.55
N LYS A 292 30.01 -22.96 13.37
CA LYS A 292 28.98 -21.97 13.01
C LYS A 292 29.58 -20.58 12.85
N ARG A 293 30.47 -20.16 13.77
CA ARG A 293 31.16 -18.87 13.70
C ARG A 293 32.07 -18.78 12.47
N ALA A 294 32.80 -19.84 12.15
CA ALA A 294 33.64 -19.93 10.95
C ALA A 294 32.81 -19.83 9.65
N LYS A 295 31.66 -20.51 9.56
CA LYS A 295 30.73 -20.41 8.41
C LYS A 295 30.18 -19.00 8.21
N ILE A 296 29.85 -18.28 9.29
CA ILE A 296 29.41 -16.89 9.22
C ILE A 296 30.54 -15.98 8.71
N GLN A 297 31.77 -16.17 9.19
CA GLN A 297 32.92 -15.39 8.73
C GLN A 297 33.23 -15.62 7.24
N LEU A 298 33.14 -16.85 6.75
CA LEU A 298 33.29 -17.15 5.32
C LEU A 298 32.24 -16.41 4.47
N ALA A 299 30.98 -16.40 4.92
CA ALA A 299 29.90 -15.70 4.21
C ALA A 299 30.17 -14.19 4.10
N LEU A 300 30.68 -13.57 5.17
CA LEU A 300 31.05 -12.15 5.17
C LEU A 300 32.22 -11.86 4.21
N ARG A 301 33.27 -12.69 4.22
CA ARG A 301 34.43 -12.52 3.31
C ARG A 301 34.09 -12.69 1.84
N ARG A 302 33.21 -13.65 1.51
CA ARG A 302 32.70 -13.83 0.14
C ARG A 302 31.84 -12.63 -0.30
N ALA A 303 31.03 -12.06 0.59
CA ALA A 303 30.24 -10.87 0.30
C ALA A 303 31.14 -9.64 0.06
N GLU A 304 32.20 -9.48 0.85
CA GLU A 304 33.19 -8.40 0.71
C GLU A 304 33.98 -8.50 -0.61
N LEU A 305 34.43 -9.71 -0.98
CA LEU A 305 35.08 -9.95 -2.28
C LEU A 305 34.12 -9.69 -3.46
N LYS A 306 32.88 -10.17 -3.38
CA LYS A 306 31.87 -9.96 -4.44
C LYS A 306 31.53 -8.47 -4.61
N LYS A 307 31.43 -7.73 -3.50
CA LYS A 307 31.23 -6.27 -3.53
C LYS A 307 32.41 -5.57 -4.20
N SER A 308 33.64 -6.00 -3.91
CA SER A 308 34.86 -5.42 -4.46
C SER A 308 35.04 -5.72 -5.96
N ILE A 309 34.63 -6.92 -6.41
CA ILE A 309 34.57 -7.28 -7.83
C ILE A 309 33.53 -6.43 -8.57
N ASN A 310 32.34 -6.23 -7.98
CA ASN A 310 31.30 -5.40 -8.59
C ASN A 310 31.65 -3.90 -8.66
N LEU A 311 32.71 -3.46 -7.96
CA LEU A 311 33.22 -2.10 -7.97
C LEU A 311 34.44 -1.94 -8.89
N ASP A 312 34.78 -2.97 -9.70
CA ASP A 312 35.90 -3.00 -10.64
C ASP A 312 37.24 -2.56 -10.04
N LEU A 313 37.49 -2.92 -8.77
CA LEU A 313 38.74 -2.60 -8.09
C LEU A 313 39.94 -3.31 -8.73
N PRO A 314 41.13 -2.66 -8.74
CA PRO A 314 42.32 -3.20 -9.38
C PRO A 314 42.75 -4.54 -8.77
N THR A 315 43.37 -5.40 -9.59
CA THR A 315 43.73 -6.78 -9.21
C THR A 315 44.61 -6.86 -7.95
N GLN A 316 45.40 -5.81 -7.70
CA GLN A 316 46.27 -5.70 -6.51
C GLN A 316 45.49 -5.58 -5.20
N GLU A 317 44.28 -5.00 -5.21
CA GLU A 317 43.40 -4.87 -4.05
C GLU A 317 42.48 -6.10 -3.87
N LEU A 318 42.21 -6.83 -4.94
CA LEU A 318 41.43 -8.07 -4.90
C LEU A 318 42.23 -9.28 -4.37
N ALA A 319 43.56 -9.27 -4.53
CA ALA A 319 44.45 -10.33 -4.06
C ALA A 319 44.32 -10.65 -2.55
N PRO A 320 44.42 -9.68 -1.62
CA PRO A 320 44.28 -9.97 -0.19
C PRO A 320 42.88 -10.44 0.22
N LEU A 321 41.84 -10.01 -0.50
CA LEU A 321 40.46 -10.44 -0.26
C LEU A 321 40.22 -11.88 -0.69
N LYS A 322 40.81 -12.30 -1.82
CA LYS A 322 40.79 -13.71 -2.27
C LYS A 322 41.50 -14.62 -1.26
N GLU A 323 42.69 -14.23 -0.81
CA GLU A 323 43.41 -14.99 0.22
C GLU A 323 42.64 -15.09 1.54
N ALA A 324 41.89 -14.05 1.92
CA ALA A 324 41.07 -14.06 3.13
C ALA A 324 39.90 -15.05 3.03
N VAL A 325 39.32 -15.22 1.84
CA VAL A 325 38.30 -16.26 1.58
C VAL A 325 38.95 -17.65 1.67
N ASP A 326 40.09 -17.86 1.02
CA ASP A 326 40.79 -19.15 1.02
C ASP A 326 41.21 -19.58 2.43
N ARG A 327 41.68 -18.64 3.27
CA ARG A 327 42.01 -18.91 4.68
C ARG A 327 40.77 -19.31 5.49
N ALA A 328 39.64 -18.67 5.25
CA ALA A 328 38.38 -19.00 5.94
C ALA A 328 37.81 -20.37 5.51
N GLU A 329 37.98 -20.75 4.23
CA GLU A 329 37.60 -22.07 3.73
C GLU A 329 38.46 -23.18 4.34
N LYS A 330 39.79 -22.97 4.41
CA LYS A 330 40.71 -23.90 5.07
C LYS A 330 40.41 -24.07 6.57
N LEU A 331 40.02 -22.99 7.26
CA LEU A 331 39.61 -23.05 8.66
C LEU A 331 38.36 -23.92 8.84
N ILE A 332 37.36 -23.76 7.98
CA ILE A 332 36.16 -24.60 8.03
C ILE A 332 36.51 -26.07 7.74
N ALA A 333 37.35 -26.34 6.74
CA ALA A 333 37.81 -27.69 6.44
C ALA A 333 38.50 -28.34 7.64
N SER A 334 39.42 -27.62 8.30
CA SER A 334 40.10 -28.13 9.50
C SER A 334 39.15 -28.39 10.68
N LEU A 335 38.11 -27.58 10.83
CA LEU A 335 37.10 -27.74 11.87
C LEU A 335 36.11 -28.87 11.55
N THR A 336 35.84 -29.16 10.28
CA THR A 336 35.02 -30.30 9.86
C THR A 336 35.76 -31.62 9.97
N ASP A 337 37.06 -31.64 9.67
CA ASP A 337 37.91 -32.83 9.80
C ASP A 337 38.14 -33.19 11.28
N ALA A 338 38.26 -32.19 12.16
CA ALA A 338 38.36 -32.39 13.61
C ALA A 338 37.03 -32.80 14.29
N SER A 339 35.92 -32.82 13.53
CA SER A 339 34.58 -33.20 14.00
C SER A 339 34.12 -34.57 13.48
N SER A 340 34.95 -35.26 12.69
CA SER A 340 34.74 -36.62 12.17
C SER A 340 35.53 -37.63 12.99
#